data_AF-A0AB39TTZ6-F1
#
_entry.id   AF-A0AB39TTZ6-F1
#
_cell.length_a   1.000
_cell.length_b   1.000
_cell.length_c   1.000
_cell.angle_alpha   90.00
_cell.angle_beta   90.00
_cell.angle_gamma   90.00
#
_symmetry.space_group_name_H-M   'P 1'
#
loop_
_entity.id
_entity.type
_entity.pdbx_description
1 polymer ?
#
loop_
_entity_poly.entity_id
_entity_poly.type
_entity_poly.pdbx_seq_one_letter_code
_entity_poly.pdbx_strand_id
1 'polypeptide(L)'
;MRPFATQIDRRPWGRQALIALVRYRHRGWNGDHAHPVQDALRALDDLSALAPGVPVVLIGHSMGGRAALAVAGRDAVRGVVALAPWCPRGEPVAHLRGRAAVFLHDEADPVTSAAQTWDFARRAAAGGADVQCVPMPAGGHAMLRGAGRWHELAADYTGALLAWAPATHRDAQPANRRD
;
A
#
# COMPACT_ATOMS: atom_id res chain seq x y z
N MET A 1 -1.51 9.41 -10.57
CA MET A 1 -0.83 9.65 -9.27
C MET A 1 -0.65 11.12 -8.89
N ARG A 2 -0.32 12.06 -9.79
CA ARG A 2 -0.15 13.49 -9.41
C ARG A 2 -1.35 14.11 -8.66
N PRO A 3 -2.61 13.91 -9.08
CA PRO A 3 -3.75 14.45 -8.33
C PRO A 3 -3.85 13.94 -6.89
N PHE A 4 -3.55 12.65 -6.67
CA PHE A 4 -3.46 12.05 -5.34
C PHE A 4 -2.35 12.72 -4.51
N ALA A 5 -1.15 12.86 -5.07
CA ALA A 5 -0.03 13.51 -4.39
C ALA A 5 -0.38 14.95 -3.99
N THR A 6 -1.03 15.72 -4.86
CA THR A 6 -1.50 17.07 -4.54
C THR A 6 -2.53 17.08 -3.42
N GLN A 7 -3.48 16.14 -3.43
CA GLN A 7 -4.50 16.07 -2.37
C GLN A 7 -3.89 15.69 -1.01
N ILE A 8 -2.88 14.82 -1.02
CA ILE A 8 -2.09 14.43 0.17
C ILE A 8 -1.29 15.63 0.68
N ASP A 9 -0.56 16.32 -0.19
CA ASP A 9 0.25 17.50 0.18
C ASP A 9 -0.56 18.60 0.90
N ARG A 10 -1.83 18.75 0.51
CA ARG A 10 -2.75 19.74 1.10
C ARG A 10 -3.28 19.37 2.48
N ARG A 11 -3.10 18.13 2.96
CA ARG A 11 -3.62 17.73 4.26
C ARG A 11 -2.78 18.32 5.39
N PRO A 12 -3.41 18.82 6.47
CA PRO A 12 -2.68 19.29 7.63
C PRO A 12 -2.19 18.09 8.45
N TRP A 13 -0.98 17.60 8.17
CA TRP A 13 -0.38 16.46 8.87
C TRP A 13 0.07 16.77 10.31
N GLY A 14 0.09 18.06 10.69
CA GLY A 14 0.71 18.53 11.94
C GLY A 14 2.24 18.36 11.97
N ARG A 15 2.85 18.00 10.83
CA ARG A 15 4.28 17.78 10.62
C ARG A 15 4.63 18.02 9.15
N GLN A 16 5.92 18.16 8.84
CA GLN A 16 6.38 18.17 7.45
C GLN A 16 6.28 16.76 6.85
N ALA A 17 5.87 16.67 5.58
CA ALA A 17 5.79 15.41 4.84
C ALA A 17 6.66 15.49 3.58
N LEU A 18 7.38 14.41 3.28
CA LEU A 18 8.10 14.24 2.03
C LEU A 18 7.22 13.45 1.07
N ILE A 19 7.00 13.98 -0.13
CA ILE A 19 6.22 13.31 -1.18
C ILE A 19 7.15 13.01 -2.35
N ALA A 20 7.29 11.72 -2.66
CA ALA A 20 8.06 11.24 -3.80
C ALA A 20 7.14 10.51 -4.79
N LEU A 21 7.45 10.64 -6.08
CA LEU A 21 6.77 9.93 -7.16
C LEU A 21 7.74 8.96 -7.83
N VAL A 22 7.39 7.68 -7.83
CA VAL A 22 8.18 6.64 -8.52
C VAL A 22 7.88 6.68 -10.02
N ARG A 23 8.92 6.79 -10.84
CA ARG A 23 8.83 6.63 -12.29
C ARG A 23 9.38 5.26 -12.68
N TYR A 24 8.52 4.39 -13.21
CA TYR A 24 8.96 3.08 -13.65
C TYR A 24 9.85 3.14 -14.88
N ARG A 25 10.96 2.41 -14.84
CA ARG A 25 11.93 2.30 -15.95
C ARG A 25 11.35 1.51 -17.12
N HIS A 26 10.49 0.54 -16.82
CA HIS A 26 9.88 -0.35 -17.80
C HIS A 26 8.35 -0.27 -17.75
N ARG A 27 7.69 -0.54 -18.87
CA ARG A 27 6.25 -0.76 -18.91
C ARG A 27 5.95 -2.20 -18.50
N GLY A 28 4.85 -2.41 -17.76
CA GLY A 28 4.40 -3.74 -17.37
C GLY A 28 5.22 -4.37 -16.23
N TRP A 29 4.75 -5.53 -15.77
CA TRP A 29 5.38 -6.28 -14.69
C TRP A 29 6.60 -7.09 -15.13
N ASN A 30 6.62 -7.50 -16.41
CA ASN A 30 7.75 -8.17 -17.04
C ASN A 30 8.10 -9.54 -16.43
N GLY A 31 7.06 -10.36 -16.19
CA GLY A 31 7.20 -11.73 -15.68
C GLY A 31 7.94 -11.77 -14.34
N ASP A 32 8.90 -12.68 -14.22
CA ASP A 32 9.66 -12.91 -12.98
C ASP A 32 10.60 -11.76 -12.63
N HIS A 33 10.90 -10.86 -13.59
CA HIS A 33 11.71 -9.67 -13.29
C HIS A 33 11.01 -8.72 -12.33
N ALA A 34 9.68 -8.63 -12.38
CA ALA A 34 8.89 -7.74 -11.53
C ALA A 34 9.46 -6.30 -11.48
N HIS A 35 9.84 -5.72 -12.63
CA HIS A 35 10.54 -4.42 -12.69
C HIS A 35 9.92 -3.30 -11.81
N PRO A 36 8.58 -3.15 -11.73
CA PRO A 36 7.97 -2.16 -10.85
C PRO A 36 8.32 -2.34 -9.36
N VAL A 37 8.54 -3.58 -8.90
CA VAL A 37 9.00 -3.89 -7.53
C VAL A 37 10.42 -3.40 -7.33
N GLN A 38 11.31 -3.66 -8.28
CA GLN A 38 12.70 -3.19 -8.21
C GLN A 38 12.77 -1.66 -8.16
N ASP A 39 11.92 -0.99 -8.94
CA ASP A 39 11.84 0.48 -8.96
C ASP A 39 11.29 1.03 -7.64
N ALA A 40 10.30 0.36 -7.05
CA ALA A 40 9.75 0.72 -5.73
C ALA A 40 10.78 0.50 -4.61
N LEU A 41 11.55 -0.59 -4.66
CA LEU A 41 12.64 -0.86 -3.70
C LEU A 41 13.73 0.21 -3.78
N ARG A 42 14.17 0.56 -5.00
CA ARG A 42 15.15 1.63 -5.19
C ARG A 42 14.65 2.95 -4.62
N ALA A 43 13.40 3.32 -4.88
CA ALA A 43 12.83 4.55 -4.35
C ALA A 43 12.76 4.54 -2.81
N LEU A 44 12.49 3.40 -2.18
CA LEU A 44 12.55 3.25 -0.72
C LEU A 44 13.97 3.39 -0.19
N ASP A 45 14.96 2.82 -0.87
CA ASP A 45 16.37 2.95 -0.50
C ASP A 45 16.83 4.43 -0.61
N ASP A 46 16.47 5.12 -1.69
CA ASP A 46 16.76 6.54 -1.89
C ASP A 46 16.11 7.41 -0.79
N LEU A 47 14.84 7.13 -0.45
CA LEU A 47 14.14 7.84 0.64
C LEU A 47 14.76 7.56 2.01
N SER A 48 15.17 6.32 2.28
CA SER A 48 15.80 5.94 3.54
C SER A 48 17.16 6.60 3.71
N ALA A 49 17.91 6.78 2.61
CA ALA A 49 19.16 7.54 2.60
C ALA A 49 18.93 9.05 2.78
N LEU A 50 17.89 9.61 2.15
CA LEU A 50 17.57 11.03 2.23
C LEU A 50 17.01 11.43 3.62
N ALA A 51 16.18 10.58 4.21
CA ALA A 51 15.47 10.85 5.45
C ALA A 51 15.41 9.59 6.35
N PRO A 52 16.54 9.22 7.01
CA PRO A 52 16.61 8.03 7.85
C PRO A 52 15.59 8.05 8.99
N GLY A 53 14.94 6.90 9.23
CA GLY A 53 13.99 6.72 10.34
C GLY A 53 12.61 7.35 10.13
N VAL A 54 12.37 8.03 9.00
CA VAL A 54 11.04 8.56 8.67
C VAL A 54 10.14 7.44 8.14
N PRO A 55 8.95 7.22 8.74
CA PRO A 55 8.02 6.19 8.28
C PRO A 55 7.44 6.55 6.90
N VAL A 56 7.26 5.53 6.06
CA VAL A 56 6.77 5.65 4.69
C VAL A 56 5.40 5.01 4.54
N VAL A 57 4.48 5.71 3.88
CA VAL A 57 3.24 5.12 3.35
C VAL A 57 3.34 5.06 1.84
N LEU A 58 3.07 3.89 1.28
CA LEU A 58 3.09 3.69 -0.17
C LEU A 58 1.69 3.81 -0.75
N ILE A 59 1.58 4.45 -1.91
CA ILE A 59 0.31 4.59 -2.61
C ILE A 59 0.53 4.17 -4.05
N GLY A 60 -0.26 3.20 -4.49
CA GLY A 60 -0.06 2.58 -5.79
C GLY A 60 -1.39 2.27 -6.46
N HIS A 61 -1.44 2.55 -7.76
CA HIS A 61 -2.58 2.23 -8.62
C HIS A 61 -2.27 1.03 -9.52
N SER A 62 -3.20 0.08 -9.67
CA SER A 62 -3.07 -1.04 -10.62
C SER A 62 -1.78 -1.84 -10.39
N MET A 63 -0.92 -1.95 -11.41
CA MET A 63 0.43 -2.51 -11.31
C MET A 63 1.28 -1.84 -10.22
N GLY A 64 1.14 -0.52 -10.04
CA GLY A 64 1.84 0.18 -8.96
C GLY A 64 1.28 -0.13 -7.58
N GLY A 65 -0.01 -0.46 -7.49
CA GLY A 65 -0.62 -1.00 -6.26
C GLY A 65 -0.02 -2.36 -5.91
N ARG A 66 0.10 -3.25 -6.91
CA ARG A 66 0.80 -4.53 -6.76
C ARG A 66 2.24 -4.35 -6.29
N ALA A 67 2.98 -3.46 -6.94
CA ALA A 67 4.37 -3.17 -6.58
C ALA A 67 4.50 -2.64 -5.16
N ALA A 68 3.63 -1.71 -4.75
CA ALA A 68 3.59 -1.18 -3.39
C ALA A 68 3.32 -2.28 -2.35
N LEU A 69 2.36 -3.17 -2.61
CA LEU A 69 2.05 -4.31 -1.76
C LEU A 69 3.24 -5.27 -1.67
N ALA A 70 3.93 -5.56 -2.78
CA ALA A 70 5.07 -6.47 -2.81
C ALA A 70 6.26 -5.99 -1.96
N VAL A 71 6.47 -4.68 -1.83
CA VAL A 71 7.57 -4.10 -1.04
C VAL A 71 7.16 -3.67 0.37
N ALA A 72 5.90 -3.87 0.76
CA ALA A 72 5.37 -3.35 2.01
C ALA A 72 5.93 -4.01 3.29
N GLY A 73 6.68 -5.10 3.13
CA GLY A 73 7.38 -5.76 4.24
C GLY A 73 8.64 -5.02 4.72
N ARG A 74 9.11 -3.99 3.99
CA ARG A 74 10.30 -3.22 4.35
C ARG A 74 10.06 -2.42 5.64
N ASP A 75 11.09 -2.31 6.47
CA ASP A 75 10.96 -1.76 7.83
C ASP A 75 10.42 -0.33 7.87
N ALA A 76 10.89 0.53 6.96
CA ALA A 76 10.40 1.90 6.84
C ALA A 76 8.93 1.98 6.42
N VAL A 77 8.36 0.94 5.81
CA VAL A 77 6.98 0.96 5.30
C VAL A 77 6.00 0.70 6.45
N ARG A 78 5.18 1.70 6.70
CA ARG A 78 4.12 1.69 7.70
C ARG A 78 2.85 1.05 7.18
N GLY A 79 2.54 1.30 5.92
CA GLY A 79 1.38 0.72 5.27
C GLY A 79 1.24 1.12 3.82
N VAL A 80 0.18 0.61 3.19
CA VAL A 80 -0.12 0.81 1.78
C VAL A 80 -1.55 1.29 1.59
N VAL A 81 -1.76 2.26 0.69
CA VAL A 81 -3.05 2.55 0.08
C VAL A 81 -3.02 2.05 -1.36
N ALA A 82 -3.66 0.91 -1.61
CA ALA A 82 -3.72 0.23 -2.89
C ALA A 82 -5.02 0.60 -3.63
N LEU A 83 -4.88 1.27 -4.78
CA LEU A 83 -5.98 1.81 -5.57
C LEU A 83 -6.20 0.94 -6.81
N ALA A 84 -7.38 0.31 -6.94
CA ALA A 84 -7.69 -0.67 -7.98
C ALA A 84 -6.48 -1.58 -8.31
N PRO A 85 -5.87 -2.25 -7.30
CA PRO A 85 -4.60 -2.91 -7.50
C PRO A 85 -4.78 -4.17 -8.34
N TRP A 86 -3.79 -4.42 -9.20
CA TRP A 86 -3.72 -5.69 -9.91
C TRP A 86 -3.14 -6.77 -8.98
N CYS A 87 -3.99 -7.64 -8.43
CA CYS A 87 -3.57 -8.70 -7.50
C CYS A 87 -3.85 -10.10 -8.06
N PRO A 88 -3.01 -10.64 -8.97
CA PRO A 88 -3.19 -12.01 -9.46
C PRO A 88 -3.37 -13.04 -8.33
N ARG A 89 -4.06 -14.13 -8.64
CA ARG A 89 -4.18 -15.25 -7.69
C ARG A 89 -2.81 -15.79 -7.32
N GLY A 90 -2.64 -16.14 -6.05
CA GLY A 90 -1.40 -16.72 -5.54
C GLY A 90 -0.33 -15.72 -5.12
N GLU A 91 -0.55 -14.40 -5.30
CA GLU A 91 0.38 -13.39 -4.81
C GLU A 91 0.68 -13.57 -3.31
N PRO A 92 1.97 -13.52 -2.90
CA PRO A 92 2.35 -13.71 -1.51
C PRO A 92 1.81 -12.58 -0.63
N VAL A 93 1.48 -12.92 0.62
CA VAL A 93 0.94 -11.97 1.61
C VAL A 93 1.68 -12.03 2.95
N ALA A 94 2.54 -13.02 3.17
CA ALA A 94 3.15 -13.28 4.47
C ALA A 94 4.01 -12.13 5.00
N HIS A 95 4.59 -11.33 4.08
CA HIS A 95 5.40 -10.15 4.40
C HIS A 95 4.56 -8.96 4.90
N LEU A 96 3.24 -9.01 4.79
CA LEU A 96 2.33 -7.97 5.28
C LEU A 96 1.96 -8.12 6.76
N ARG A 97 2.43 -9.16 7.44
CA ARG A 97 2.17 -9.35 8.87
C ARG A 97 2.62 -8.13 9.67
N GLY A 98 1.73 -7.62 10.52
CA GLY A 98 1.99 -6.42 11.32
C GLY A 98 2.08 -5.13 10.50
N ARG A 99 1.72 -5.15 9.21
CA ARG A 99 1.62 -3.98 8.33
C ARG A 99 0.15 -3.65 8.09
N ALA A 100 -0.14 -2.39 7.83
CA ALA A 100 -1.47 -1.93 7.48
C ALA A 100 -1.63 -1.80 5.95
N ALA A 101 -2.75 -2.24 5.40
CA ALA A 101 -3.04 -2.17 3.98
C ALA A 101 -4.51 -1.81 3.74
N VAL A 102 -4.73 -0.70 3.05
CA VAL A 102 -6.05 -0.21 2.66
C VAL A 102 -6.23 -0.41 1.17
N PHE A 103 -7.35 -1.02 0.78
CA PHE A 103 -7.67 -1.36 -0.60
C PHE A 103 -8.92 -0.61 -1.03
N LEU A 104 -8.81 0.26 -2.04
CA LEU A 104 -9.95 0.93 -2.67
C LEU A 104 -10.15 0.32 -4.05
N HIS A 105 -11.35 -0.18 -4.34
CA HIS A 105 -11.63 -0.81 -5.64
C HIS A 105 -13.09 -0.62 -6.04
N ASP A 106 -13.32 -0.19 -7.29
CA ASP A 106 -14.65 -0.22 -7.92
C ASP A 106 -14.96 -1.63 -8.45
N GLU A 107 -16.02 -2.27 -7.97
CA GLU A 107 -16.36 -3.64 -8.37
C GLU A 107 -16.77 -3.76 -9.85
N ALA A 108 -17.07 -2.63 -10.51
CA ALA A 108 -17.31 -2.55 -11.94
C ALA A 108 -16.04 -2.27 -12.78
N ASP A 109 -14.83 -2.29 -12.18
CA ASP A 109 -13.57 -2.18 -12.91
C ASP A 109 -13.41 -3.31 -13.95
N PRO A 110 -13.32 -3.00 -15.26
CA PRO A 110 -13.16 -4.02 -16.31
C PRO A 110 -11.69 -4.46 -16.53
N VAL A 111 -10.71 -3.79 -15.92
CA VAL A 111 -9.28 -4.00 -16.15
C VAL A 111 -8.67 -4.86 -15.06
N THR A 112 -8.93 -4.54 -13.79
CA THR A 112 -8.51 -5.35 -12.65
C THR A 112 -9.70 -5.89 -11.89
N SER A 113 -9.55 -7.08 -11.30
CA SER A 113 -10.66 -7.74 -10.62
C SER A 113 -10.72 -7.34 -9.14
N ALA A 114 -11.79 -6.65 -8.75
CA ALA A 114 -12.07 -6.36 -7.34
C ALA A 114 -12.13 -7.63 -6.49
N ALA A 115 -12.72 -8.72 -7.01
CA ALA A 115 -12.75 -10.02 -6.33
C ALA A 115 -11.33 -10.56 -6.04
N GLN A 116 -10.37 -10.36 -6.96
CA GLN A 116 -8.98 -10.73 -6.71
C GLN A 116 -8.30 -9.82 -5.67
N THR A 117 -8.63 -8.52 -5.65
CA THR A 117 -8.21 -7.61 -4.58
C THR A 117 -8.75 -8.07 -3.22
N TRP A 118 -10.04 -8.41 -3.13
CA TRP A 118 -10.68 -8.86 -1.89
C TRP A 118 -10.12 -10.21 -1.42
N ASP A 119 -9.81 -11.13 -2.33
CA ASP A 119 -9.12 -12.37 -1.98
C ASP A 119 -7.72 -12.10 -1.41
N PHE A 120 -6.93 -11.24 -2.05
CA PHE A 120 -5.62 -10.85 -1.54
C PHE A 120 -5.72 -10.24 -0.13
N ALA A 121 -6.63 -9.29 0.05
CA ALA A 121 -6.88 -8.61 1.31
C ALA A 121 -7.27 -9.59 2.43
N ARG A 122 -8.18 -10.52 2.14
CA ARG A 122 -8.61 -11.58 3.09
C ARG A 122 -7.44 -12.48 3.49
N ARG A 123 -6.61 -12.90 2.54
CA ARG A 123 -5.41 -13.73 2.84
C ARG A 123 -4.39 -12.96 3.66
N ALA A 124 -4.18 -11.68 3.38
CA ALA A 124 -3.29 -10.82 4.16
C ALA A 124 -3.79 -10.64 5.61
N ALA A 125 -5.09 -10.38 5.79
CA ALA A 125 -5.72 -10.27 7.11
C ALA A 125 -5.56 -11.57 7.91
N ALA A 126 -5.84 -12.73 7.29
CA ALA A 126 -5.62 -14.04 7.91
C ALA A 126 -4.14 -14.30 8.27
N GLY A 127 -3.21 -13.65 7.57
CA GLY A 127 -1.77 -13.68 7.85
C GLY A 127 -1.31 -12.70 8.94
N GLY A 128 -2.22 -11.89 9.51
CA GLY A 128 -1.92 -10.90 10.56
C GLY A 128 -1.62 -9.50 10.06
N ALA A 129 -2.02 -9.14 8.84
CA ALA A 129 -2.03 -7.75 8.39
C ALA A 129 -3.27 -7.00 8.91
N ASP A 130 -3.15 -5.71 9.17
CA ASP A 130 -4.30 -4.83 9.44
C ASP A 130 -4.87 -4.36 8.09
N VAL A 131 -6.06 -4.82 7.75
CA VAL A 131 -6.60 -4.68 6.40
C VAL A 131 -7.93 -3.94 6.42
N GLN A 132 -8.06 -2.97 5.53
CA GLN A 132 -9.32 -2.31 5.26
C GLN A 132 -9.67 -2.40 3.78
N CYS A 133 -10.89 -2.82 3.47
CA CYS A 133 -11.42 -2.88 2.10
C CYS A 133 -12.51 -1.83 1.95
N VAL A 134 -12.38 -1.00 0.92
CA VAL A 134 -13.28 0.12 0.63
C VAL A 134 -13.83 -0.06 -0.78
N PRO A 135 -15.03 -0.65 -0.92
CA PRO A 135 -15.71 -0.70 -2.20
C PRO A 135 -16.00 0.71 -2.69
N MET A 136 -15.60 1.01 -3.92
CA MET A 136 -15.80 2.31 -4.54
C MET A 136 -17.03 2.24 -5.45
N PRO A 137 -17.99 3.16 -5.31
CA PRO A 137 -19.25 3.08 -6.05
C PRO A 137 -19.12 3.43 -7.54
N ALA A 138 -18.03 4.09 -7.93
CA ALA A 138 -17.74 4.49 -9.30
C ALA A 138 -16.25 4.84 -9.46
N GLY A 139 -15.80 4.88 -10.71
CA GLY A 139 -14.46 5.31 -11.11
C GLY A 139 -13.81 4.35 -12.11
N GLY A 140 -14.22 3.08 -12.07
CA GLY A 140 -13.56 1.97 -12.75
C GLY A 140 -12.07 1.95 -12.46
N HIS A 141 -11.30 1.34 -13.37
CA HIS A 141 -9.84 1.30 -13.25
C HIS A 141 -9.22 2.69 -13.13
N ALA A 142 -9.65 3.62 -13.99
CA ALA A 142 -8.99 4.92 -14.11
C ALA A 142 -9.33 5.88 -12.96
N MET A 143 -10.31 5.55 -12.12
CA MET A 143 -10.77 6.36 -10.99
C MET A 143 -11.24 7.78 -11.39
N LEU A 144 -11.78 7.93 -12.61
CA LEU A 144 -12.13 9.25 -13.15
C LEU A 144 -13.53 9.70 -12.72
N ARG A 145 -14.53 8.80 -12.78
CA ARG A 145 -15.87 9.09 -12.25
C ARG A 145 -15.80 9.11 -10.73
N GLY A 146 -16.18 10.24 -10.12
CA GLY A 146 -16.05 10.42 -8.67
C GLY A 146 -14.60 10.57 -8.18
N ALA A 147 -13.67 11.03 -9.05
CA ALA A 147 -12.25 11.19 -8.73
C ALA A 147 -11.97 11.94 -7.41
N GLY A 148 -12.78 12.94 -7.07
CA GLY A 148 -12.67 13.66 -5.80
C GLY A 148 -12.68 12.72 -4.59
N ARG A 149 -13.65 11.79 -4.54
CA ARG A 149 -13.78 10.81 -3.46
C ARG A 149 -12.58 9.86 -3.39
N TRP A 150 -12.04 9.44 -4.54
CA TRP A 150 -10.83 8.62 -4.59
C TRP A 150 -9.63 9.35 -3.99
N HIS A 151 -9.44 10.62 -4.37
CA HIS A 151 -8.35 11.45 -3.85
C HIS A 151 -8.50 11.72 -2.34
N GLU A 152 -9.71 12.05 -1.89
CA GLU A 152 -10.02 12.32 -0.49
C GLU A 152 -9.74 11.11 0.40
N LEU A 153 -10.30 9.95 0.05
CA LEU A 153 -10.11 8.72 0.82
C LEU A 153 -8.63 8.29 0.81
N ALA A 154 -7.95 8.38 -0.34
CA ALA A 154 -6.52 8.05 -0.39
C ALA A 154 -5.70 8.97 0.55
N ALA A 155 -6.01 10.26 0.60
CA ALA A 155 -5.35 11.19 1.50
C ALA A 155 -5.69 10.93 2.97
N ASP A 156 -6.96 10.64 3.28
CA ASP A 156 -7.42 10.35 4.65
C ASP A 156 -6.77 9.08 5.20
N TYR A 157 -6.76 8.00 4.41
CA TYR A 157 -6.09 6.77 4.80
C TYR A 157 -4.57 6.92 4.89
N THR A 158 -3.96 7.72 4.00
CA THR A 158 -2.53 8.04 4.14
C THR A 158 -2.23 8.70 5.48
N GLY A 159 -3.08 9.64 5.92
CA GLY A 159 -2.99 10.26 7.24
C GLY A 159 -3.14 9.30 8.39
N ALA A 160 -4.19 8.48 8.34
CA ALA A 160 -4.45 7.47 9.34
C ALA A 160 -3.25 6.51 9.47
N LEU A 161 -2.69 6.04 8.36
CA LEU A 161 -1.52 5.17 8.35
C LEU A 161 -0.25 5.87 8.88
N LEU A 162 -0.03 7.15 8.58
CA LEU A 162 1.09 7.93 9.13
C LEU A 162 0.94 8.26 10.63
N ALA A 163 -0.28 8.27 11.15
CA ALA A 163 -0.57 8.44 12.57
C ALA A 163 -0.62 7.12 13.33
N TRP A 164 -0.79 5.99 12.62
CA TRP A 164 -0.86 4.67 13.21
C TRP A 164 0.45 4.37 13.96
N ALA A 165 0.37 3.85 15.19
CA ALA A 165 1.49 3.21 15.92
C ALA A 165 1.27 1.69 15.91
N PRO A 166 2.29 0.86 15.59
CA PRO A 166 2.05 -0.57 15.43
C PRO A 166 1.71 -1.10 16.81
N ALA A 167 0.79 -2.06 16.88
CA ALA A 167 0.69 -2.88 18.09
C ALA A 167 2.07 -3.51 18.29
N THR A 168 2.77 -3.11 19.35
CA THR A 168 4.02 -3.76 19.73
C THR A 168 3.65 -5.20 20.06
N HIS A 169 3.99 -6.12 19.16
CA HIS A 169 3.98 -7.53 19.49
C HIS A 169 5.06 -7.70 20.56
N ARG A 170 4.66 -7.63 21.84
CA ARG A 170 5.46 -8.20 22.92
C ARG A 170 5.59 -9.67 22.57
N ASP A 171 6.80 -10.09 22.26
CA ASP A 171 7.16 -11.49 22.11
C ASP A 171 6.57 -12.28 23.27
N ALA A 172 5.62 -13.18 22.96
CA ALA A 172 5.32 -14.28 23.84
C ALA A 172 6.48 -15.29 23.72
N GLN A 173 7.57 -15.01 24.43
CA GLN A 173 8.49 -16.08 24.83
C GLN A 173 7.78 -16.87 25.94
N PRO A 174 7.38 -18.14 25.75
CA PRO A 174 7.13 -18.98 26.90
C PRO A 174 8.46 -19.16 27.62
N ALA A 175 8.49 -18.67 28.86
CA ALA A 175 9.60 -18.89 29.78
C ALA A 175 9.92 -20.39 29.82
N ASN A 176 11.17 -20.69 29.48
CA ASN A 176 11.80 -21.97 29.73
C ASN A 176 11.62 -22.33 31.22
N ARG A 177 10.75 -23.29 31.52
CA ARG A 177 10.79 -23.99 32.81
C ARG A 177 11.45 -25.33 32.57
N ARG A 178 12.74 -25.36 32.91
CA ARG A 178 13.35 -26.53 33.51
C ARG A 178 12.65 -26.74 34.86
N ASP A 179 12.20 -27.96 35.09
CA ASP A 179 12.40 -28.76 36.31
C ASP A 179 12.03 -30.21 35.99
#